data_AF-D8QQ09-F1
#
_entry.id   AF-D8QQ09-F1
#
_cell.length_a   1.000
_cell.length_b   1.000
_cell.length_c   1.000
_cell.angle_alpha   90.00
_cell.angle_beta   90.00
_cell.angle_gamma   90.00
#
_symmetry.space_group_name_H-M   'P 1'
#
loop_
_entity.id
_entity.type
_entity.pdbx_description
1 polymer ?
#
loop_
_entity_poly.entity_id
_entity_poly.type
_entity_poly.pdbx_seq_one_letter_code
_entity_poly.pdbx_strand_id
1 'polypeptide(L)'
;VRKIVPLLDKEDQDILPVLQECLEFIDEGIEQGMVLVHCVGGRSRSASVVIAYLMWKEGCSFDEALESLLACRKCVRPNDGFIKQLQEFESTLR
;
A
#
# COMPACT_ATOMS: atom_id res chain seq x y z
N VAL A 1 17.01 5.54 -7.29
CA VAL A 1 15.94 6.02 -8.20
C VAL A 1 14.77 6.54 -7.35
N ARG A 2 13.93 7.45 -7.85
CA ARG A 2 12.76 7.99 -7.12
C ARG A 2 11.51 7.89 -7.99
N LYS A 3 10.40 7.44 -7.41
CA LYS A 3 9.05 7.53 -7.98
C LYS A 3 8.19 8.46 -7.13
N ILE A 4 7.35 9.27 -7.77
CA ILE A 4 6.40 10.18 -7.09
C ILE A 4 5.02 9.85 -7.62
N VAL A 5 4.08 9.58 -6.71
CA VAL A 5 2.71 9.23 -7.04
C VAL A 5 1.80 10.35 -6.52
N PRO A 6 1.11 11.09 -7.40
CA PRO A 6 0.21 12.15 -7.00
C PRO A 6 -1.08 11.54 -6.43
N LEU A 7 -1.15 11.39 -5.11
CA LEU A 7 -2.30 10.82 -4.41
C LEU A 7 -2.74 11.74 -3.27
N LEU A 8 -4.02 12.15 -3.31
CA LEU A 8 -4.66 12.88 -2.22
C LEU A 8 -5.10 11.90 -1.13
N ASP A 9 -5.12 12.35 0.13
CA ASP A 9 -5.59 11.54 1.25
C ASP A 9 -7.07 11.83 1.51
N LYS A 10 -7.92 11.37 0.59
CA LYS A 10 -9.37 11.52 0.66
C LYS A 10 -10.04 10.19 0.34
N GLU A 11 -11.21 9.97 0.90
CA GLU A 11 -11.98 8.74 0.69
C GLU A 11 -12.50 8.59 -0.75
N ASP A 12 -12.66 9.69 -1.48
CA ASP A 12 -13.06 9.73 -2.90
C ASP A 12 -11.89 9.62 -3.87
N GLN A 13 -10.65 9.56 -3.37
CA GLN A 13 -9.48 9.37 -4.21
C GLN A 13 -9.36 7.90 -4.63
N ASP A 14 -9.19 7.67 -5.93
CA ASP A 14 -8.87 6.35 -6.48
C ASP A 14 -7.36 6.07 -6.35
N ILE A 15 -7.02 4.95 -5.68
CA ILE A 15 -5.65 4.44 -5.51
C ILE A 15 -5.36 3.26 -6.45
N LEU A 16 -6.39 2.56 -6.96
CA LEU A 16 -6.19 1.32 -7.72
C LEU A 16 -5.32 1.50 -8.97
N PRO A 17 -5.49 2.57 -9.80
CA PRO A 17 -4.70 2.75 -11.01
C PRO A 17 -3.20 2.88 -10.78
N VAL A 18 -2.79 3.29 -9.58
CA VAL A 18 -1.37 3.50 -9.25
C VAL A 18 -0.74 2.32 -8.51
N LEU A 19 -1.54 1.33 -8.06
CA LEU A 19 -0.99 0.24 -7.26
C LEU A 19 0.04 -0.56 -8.04
N GLN A 20 -0.29 -1.09 -9.22
CA GLN A 20 0.61 -1.95 -9.98
C GLN A 20 2.00 -1.33 -10.17
N GLU A 21 2.07 -0.08 -10.64
CA GLU A 21 3.35 0.61 -10.86
C GLU A 21 4.12 0.90 -9.56
N CYS A 22 3.44 0.99 -8.41
CA CYS A 22 4.09 1.11 -7.11
C CYS A 22 4.64 -0.23 -6.65
N LEU A 23 3.89 -1.32 -6.84
CA LEU A 23 4.28 -2.66 -6.39
C LEU A 23 5.53 -3.12 -7.14
N GLU A 24 5.54 -2.97 -8.47
CA GLU A 24 6.70 -3.28 -9.32
C GLU A 24 7.92 -2.45 -8.91
N PHE A 25 7.75 -1.15 -8.67
CA PHE A 25 8.85 -0.28 -8.21
C PHE A 25 9.42 -0.71 -6.85
N ILE A 26 8.57 -1.14 -5.93
CA ILE A 26 9.00 -1.64 -4.62
C ILE A 26 9.76 -2.96 -4.80
N ASP A 27 9.24 -3.88 -5.61
CA ASP A 27 9.82 -5.21 -5.82
C ASP A 27 11.23 -5.13 -6.43
N GLU A 28 11.36 -4.40 -7.53
CA GLU A 28 12.65 -4.16 -8.18
C GLU A 28 13.64 -3.44 -7.26
N GLY A 29 13.16 -2.51 -6.44
CA GLY A 29 13.99 -1.75 -5.52
C GLY A 29 14.51 -2.56 -4.34
N ILE A 30 13.74 -3.55 -3.87
CA ILE A 30 14.16 -4.47 -2.79
C ILE A 30 15.24 -5.43 -3.29
N GLU A 31 15.16 -5.91 -4.53
CA GLU A 31 16.22 -6.73 -5.14
C GLU A 31 17.57 -6.00 -5.22
N GLN A 32 17.52 -4.67 -5.31
CA GLN A 32 18.69 -3.80 -5.43
C GLN A 32 19.13 -3.18 -4.10
N GLY A 33 18.37 -3.35 -3.02
CA GLY A 33 18.68 -2.77 -1.71
C GLY A 33 17.44 -2.47 -0.86
N MET A 34 17.21 -1.17 -0.59
CA MET A 34 16.13 -0.72 0.29
C MET A 34 15.25 0.33 -0.39
N VAL A 35 13.94 0.24 -0.14
CA VAL A 35 12.94 1.20 -0.62
C VAL A 35 12.27 1.90 0.56
N LEU A 36 12.23 3.23 0.51
CA LEU A 36 11.44 4.03 1.46
C LEU A 36 10.12 4.44 0.82
N VAL A 37 9.02 3.87 1.31
CA VAL A 37 7.65 4.29 0.96
C VAL A 37 7.16 5.28 2.01
N HIS A 38 6.85 6.52 1.62
CA HIS A 38 6.43 7.56 2.56
C HIS A 38 5.30 8.45 2.01
N CYS A 39 4.55 9.05 2.92
CA CYS A 39 3.63 10.15 2.66
C CYS A 39 3.76 11.20 3.78
N VAL A 40 2.99 12.30 3.74
CA VAL A 40 3.10 13.39 4.73
C VAL A 40 2.95 12.89 6.18
N GLY A 41 1.95 12.05 6.45
CA GLY A 41 1.69 11.54 7.80
C GLY A 41 2.30 10.16 8.07
N GLY A 42 2.66 9.41 7.04
CA GLY A 42 3.03 8.00 7.17
C GLY A 42 1.96 7.15 7.87
N ARG A 43 0.67 7.41 7.58
CA ARG A 43 -0.49 6.76 8.22
C ARG A 43 -1.46 6.13 7.23
N SER A 44 -1.85 6.88 6.20
CA SER A 44 -2.86 6.46 5.23
C SER A 44 -2.22 6.07 3.89
N ARG A 45 -2.08 6.98 2.93
CA ARG A 45 -1.52 6.73 1.57
C ARG A 45 -0.34 5.75 1.49
N SER A 46 0.76 6.03 2.20
CA SER A 46 1.95 5.14 2.15
C SER A 46 1.69 3.78 2.78
N ALA A 47 0.86 3.73 3.83
CA ALA A 47 0.48 2.47 4.45
C ALA A 47 -0.42 1.65 3.51
N SER A 48 -1.36 2.30 2.80
CA SER A 48 -2.20 1.65 1.80
C SER A 48 -1.38 0.97 0.70
N VAL A 49 -0.34 1.65 0.19
CA VAL A 49 0.57 1.06 -0.80
C VAL A 49 1.37 -0.13 -0.23
N VAL A 50 1.85 -0.02 1.02
CA VAL A 50 2.57 -1.13 1.66
C VAL A 50 1.66 -2.32 1.93
N ILE A 51 0.41 -2.10 2.36
CA ILE A 51 -0.59 -3.15 2.55
C ILE A 51 -0.87 -3.86 1.22
N ALA A 52 -1.07 -3.10 0.12
CA ALA A 52 -1.23 -3.67 -1.21
C ALA A 52 -0.01 -4.52 -1.63
N TYR A 53 1.20 -4.05 -1.33
CA TYR A 53 2.43 -4.80 -1.63
C TYR A 53 2.51 -6.11 -0.87
N LEU A 54 2.20 -6.11 0.43
CA LEU A 54 2.19 -7.34 1.24
C LEU A 54 1.18 -8.36 0.69
N MET A 55 -0.06 -7.93 0.40
CA MET A 55 -1.07 -8.81 -0.20
C MET A 55 -0.59 -9.41 -1.52
N TRP A 56 -0.05 -8.58 -2.42
CA TRP A 56 0.41 -9.03 -3.74
C TRP A 56 1.65 -9.92 -3.69
N LYS A 57 2.63 -9.60 -2.83
CA LYS A 57 3.91 -10.31 -2.76
C LYS A 57 3.83 -11.59 -1.94
N GLU A 58 3.07 -11.58 -0.85
CA GLU A 58 2.99 -12.69 0.10
C GLU A 58 1.73 -13.54 -0.07
N GLY A 59 0.76 -13.10 -0.88
CA GLY A 59 -0.50 -13.81 -1.11
C GLY A 59 -1.41 -13.84 0.11
N CYS A 60 -1.28 -12.85 1.01
CA CYS A 60 -2.10 -12.73 2.21
C CYS A 60 -3.32 -11.83 1.99
N SER A 61 -4.31 -11.96 2.87
CA SER A 61 -5.52 -11.14 2.87
C SER A 61 -5.25 -9.70 3.31
N PHE A 62 -6.21 -8.80 3.06
CA PHE A 62 -6.13 -7.41 3.52
C PHE A 62 -5.92 -7.32 5.04
N ASP A 63 -6.66 -8.12 5.80
CA ASP A 63 -6.60 -8.10 7.26
C ASP A 63 -5.23 -8.57 7.76
N GLU A 64 -4.68 -9.65 7.21
CA GLU A 64 -3.34 -10.15 7.55
C GLU A 64 -2.24 -9.13 7.22
N ALA A 65 -2.31 -8.50 6.04
CA ALA A 65 -1.37 -7.45 5.63
C ALA A 65 -1.45 -6.22 6.53
N LEU A 66 -2.67 -5.78 6.90
CA LEU A 66 -2.90 -4.66 7.81
C LEU A 66 -2.38 -4.96 9.22
N GLU A 67 -2.65 -6.15 9.76
CA GLU A 67 -2.17 -6.59 11.07
C GLU A 67 -0.65 -6.65 11.13
N SER A 68 -0.02 -7.24 10.10
CA SER A 68 1.44 -7.28 9.96
C SER A 68 2.06 -5.88 9.98
N LEU A 69 1.49 -4.93 9.23
CA LEU A 69 1.97 -3.56 9.20
C LEU A 69 1.72 -2.82 10.54
N LEU A 70 0.59 -3.06 11.20
CA LEU A 70 0.26 -2.48 12.52
C LEU A 70 1.21 -2.95 13.62
N ALA A 71 1.66 -4.20 13.57
CA ALA A 71 2.65 -4.75 14.50
C ALA A 71 3.96 -3.94 14.46
N CYS A 72 4.37 -3.50 13.27
CA CYS A 72 5.55 -2.66 13.06
C CYS A 72 5.28 -1.17 13.29
N ARG A 73 4.07 -0.68 12.99
CA ARG A 73 3.73 0.76 13.02
C ARG A 73 2.29 1.01 13.45
N LYS A 74 2.09 1.11 14.77
CA LYS A 74 0.78 1.30 15.43
C LYS A 74 -0.07 2.51 14.98
N CYS A 75 0.52 3.50 14.31
CA CYS A 75 -0.20 4.70 13.85
C CYS A 75 -0.80 4.57 12.45
N VAL A 76 -0.61 3.42 11.80
CA VAL A 76 -1.20 3.09 10.50
C VAL A 76 -2.72 3.12 10.61
N ARG A 77 -3.32 3.86 9.68
CA ARG A 77 -4.77 4.01 9.54
C ARG A 77 -5.06 4.57 8.15
N PRO A 78 -5.19 3.70 7.13
CA PRO A 78 -5.78 4.06 5.85
C PRO A 78 -7.14 4.74 6.06
N ASN A 79 -7.49 5.67 5.18
CA ASN A 79 -8.85 6.20 5.16
C ASN A 79 -9.85 5.12 4.66
N ASP A 80 -11.13 5.28 4.97
CA ASP A 80 -12.15 4.26 4.70
C ASP A 80 -12.33 3.97 3.20
N GLY A 81 -12.09 4.97 2.33
CA GLY A 81 -12.11 4.79 0.88
C GLY A 81 -10.98 3.88 0.38
N PHE A 82 -9.76 4.07 0.90
CA PHE A 82 -8.64 3.20 0.60
C PHE A 82 -8.81 1.80 1.18
N ILE A 83 -9.40 1.65 2.37
CA ILE A 83 -9.70 0.32 2.93
C ILE A 83 -10.60 -0.46 1.97
N LYS A 84 -11.71 0.13 1.52
CA LYS A 84 -12.62 -0.51 0.56
C LYS A 84 -11.92 -0.90 -0.74
N GLN A 85 -11.15 0.02 -1.32
CA GLN A 85 -10.40 -0.26 -2.54
C GLN A 85 -9.34 -1.35 -2.35
N LEU A 86 -8.67 -1.44 -1.20
CA LEU A 86 -7.71 -2.52 -0.93
C LEU A 86 -8.40 -3.88 -0.78
N GLN A 87 -9.58 -3.93 -0.19
CA GLN A 87 -10.41 -5.15 -0.13
C GLN A 87 -10.92 -5.55 -1.53
N GLU A 88 -11.27 -4.58 -2.37
CA GLU A 88 -11.58 -4.83 -3.78
C GLU A 88 -10.35 -5.37 -4.53
N PHE A 89 -9.18 -4.78 -4.31
CA PHE A 89 -7.92 -5.22 -4.89
C PHE A 89 -7.58 -6.66 -4.48
N GLU A 90 -7.79 -7.05 -3.22
CA GLU A 90 -7.62 -8.45 -2.76
C GLU A 90 -8.42 -9.43 -3.63
N SER A 91 -9.65 -9.07 -4.03
CA SER A 91 -10.48 -9.92 -4.88
C SER A 91 -9.91 -10.13 -6.29
N THR A 92 -9.05 -9.22 -6.75
CA THR A 92 -8.37 -9.31 -8.06
C THR A 92 -7.08 -10.14 -8.02
N LEU A 93 -6.58 -10.46 -6.82
CA LEU A 93 -5.37 -11.26 -6.62
C LEU A 93 -5.66 -12.77 -6.50
N ARG A 94 -6.93 -13.17 -6.42
CA ARG A 94 -7.37 -14.55 -6.23
C ARG A 94 -7.70 -15.25 -7.55
#